data_AF-A0A127I6C7-F1
#
_entry.id   AF-A0A127I6C7-F1
#
_cell.length_a   1.000
_cell.length_b   1.000
_cell.length_c   1.000
_cell.angle_alpha   90.00
_cell.angle_beta   90.00
_cell.angle_gamma   90.00
#
_symmetry.space_group_name_H-M   'P 1'
#
loop_
_entity.id
_entity.type
_entity.pdbx_description
1 polymer ?
#
loop_
_entity_poly.entity_id
_entity_poly.type
_entity_poly.pdbx_seq_one_letter_code
_entity_poly.pdbx_strand_id
1 'polypeptide(L)'
;MSSWKPLLWVGASKKDLQLMPCAVQDVFGFALHLAQEGGRHSQAKALKGFASNAVLEIVEDFDGNTYRGVYTVRFGSAVYVLHCFQKKSTKGIATPQHDIQLIKQRLKAAQDHAQASQGD
;
A
#
# COMPACT_ATOMS: atom_id res chain seq x y z
N MET A 1 19.53 -7.25 13.74
CA MET A 1 18.20 -7.49 14.35
C MET A 1 17.18 -6.81 13.46
N SER A 2 16.29 -7.55 12.81
CA SER A 2 15.22 -6.93 12.02
C SER A 2 14.30 -6.20 12.99
N SER A 3 14.32 -4.86 12.99
CA SER A 3 13.38 -4.11 13.82
C SER A 3 12.02 -4.20 13.13
N TRP A 4 11.10 -4.94 13.74
CA TRP A 4 9.71 -4.99 13.31
C TRP A 4 9.15 -3.56 13.17
N LYS A 5 8.57 -3.26 12.00
CA LYS A 5 7.98 -1.95 11.72
C LYS A 5 6.47 -1.96 11.96
N PRO A 6 5.89 -1.00 12.70
CA PRO A 6 4.45 -0.89 12.81
C PRO A 6 3.79 -0.60 11.45
N LEU A 7 2.55 -1.08 11.28
CA LEU A 7 1.68 -0.68 10.17
C LEU A 7 0.88 0.55 10.57
N LEU A 8 0.97 1.60 9.76
CA LEU A 8 0.19 2.82 9.89
C LEU A 8 -0.75 2.95 8.70
N TRP A 9 -2.05 3.04 8.99
CA TRP A 9 -3.10 3.10 7.98
C TRP A 9 -3.45 4.55 7.68
N VAL A 10 -3.35 4.95 6.42
CA VAL A 10 -3.67 6.33 6.01
C VAL A 10 -5.09 6.38 5.48
N GLY A 11 -5.89 7.30 6.03
CA GLY A 11 -7.28 7.49 5.63
C GLY A 11 -8.12 6.22 5.79
N ALA A 12 -8.94 5.92 4.79
CA ALA A 12 -9.86 4.78 4.81
C ALA A 12 -9.22 3.42 4.47
N SER A 13 -7.91 3.37 4.18
CA SER A 13 -7.23 2.18 3.65
C SER A 13 -7.48 0.89 4.44
N LYS A 14 -7.52 0.95 5.78
CA LYS A 14 -7.85 -0.22 6.62
C LYS A 14 -9.28 -0.70 6.41
N LYS A 15 -10.23 0.23 6.42
CA LYS A 15 -11.65 -0.07 6.21
C LYS A 15 -11.86 -0.63 4.80
N ASP A 16 -11.20 -0.05 3.81
CA ASP A 16 -11.30 -0.50 2.42
C ASP A 16 -10.75 -1.93 2.25
N LEU A 17 -9.65 -2.28 2.93
CA LEU A 17 -9.14 -3.65 2.97
C LEU A 17 -10.15 -4.61 3.63
N GLN A 18 -10.72 -4.23 4.77
CA GLN A 18 -11.67 -5.08 5.52
C GLN A 18 -12.96 -5.37 4.74
N LEU A 19 -13.28 -4.59 3.71
CA LEU A 19 -14.42 -4.81 2.82
C LEU A 19 -14.09 -5.72 1.63
N MET A 20 -12.83 -6.12 1.44
CA MET A 20 -12.42 -7.01 0.35
C MET A 20 -12.76 -8.48 0.66
N PRO A 21 -12.79 -9.37 -0.34
CA PRO A 21 -12.91 -10.81 -0.11
C PRO A 21 -11.81 -11.35 0.82
N CYS A 22 -12.12 -12.36 1.64
CA CYS A 22 -11.16 -12.91 2.62
C CYS A 22 -9.84 -13.34 1.96
N ALA A 23 -9.88 -14.01 0.81
CA ALA A 23 -8.67 -14.42 0.08
C ALA A 23 -7.77 -13.23 -0.30
N VAL A 24 -8.36 -12.10 -0.67
CA VAL A 24 -7.61 -10.87 -0.98
C VAL A 24 -7.01 -10.27 0.29
N GLN A 25 -7.76 -10.28 1.40
CA GLN A 25 -7.28 -9.83 2.70
C GLN A 25 -6.08 -10.66 3.18
N ASP A 26 -6.10 -11.97 2.98
CA ASP A 26 -5.00 -12.87 3.36
C ASP A 26 -3.71 -12.55 2.60
N VAL A 27 -3.80 -12.41 1.26
CA VAL A 27 -2.63 -12.07 0.43
C VAL A 27 -2.07 -10.70 0.82
N PHE A 28 -2.92 -9.69 0.99
CA PHE A 28 -2.47 -8.35 1.34
C PHE A 28 -1.91 -8.31 2.77
N GLY A 29 -2.55 -9.00 3.72
CA GLY A 29 -2.10 -9.13 5.09
C GLY A 29 -0.72 -9.76 5.17
N PHE A 30 -0.51 -10.88 4.47
CA PHE A 30 0.80 -11.54 4.41
C PHE A 30 1.87 -10.65 3.77
N ALA A 31 1.53 -9.97 2.68
CA ALA A 31 2.48 -9.08 2.01
C ALA A 31 2.87 -7.86 2.87
N LEU A 32 1.91 -7.30 3.62
CA LEU A 32 2.17 -6.23 4.58
C LEU A 32 2.99 -6.72 5.76
N HIS A 33 2.70 -7.91 6.28
CA HIS A 33 3.48 -8.56 7.34
C HIS A 33 4.96 -8.72 6.94
N LEU A 34 5.23 -9.25 5.74
CA LEU A 34 6.60 -9.33 5.23
C LEU A 34 7.28 -7.95 5.15
N ALA A 35 6.53 -6.91 4.76
CA ALA A 35 7.06 -5.55 4.72
C ALA A 35 7.41 -5.01 6.12
N GLN A 36 6.67 -5.40 7.16
CA GLN A 36 6.98 -5.04 8.56
C GLN A 36 8.30 -5.66 9.03
N GLU A 37 8.62 -6.85 8.55
CA GLU A 37 9.86 -7.57 8.84
C GLU A 37 11.06 -7.08 8.00
N GLY A 38 10.83 -6.11 7.09
CA GLY A 38 11.83 -5.62 6.15
C GLY A 38 11.97 -6.46 4.89
N GLY A 39 11.14 -7.49 4.73
CA GLY A 39 11.02 -8.29 3.53
C GLY A 39 10.13 -7.64 2.47
N ARG A 40 9.91 -8.38 1.38
CA ARG A 40 9.04 -7.96 0.28
C ARG A 40 8.34 -9.17 -0.31
N HIS A 41 7.01 -9.07 -0.42
CA HIS A 41 6.21 -10.08 -1.08
C HIS A 41 6.61 -10.22 -2.56
N SER A 42 6.55 -11.44 -3.12
CA SER A 42 6.92 -11.72 -4.51
C SER A 42 6.09 -10.93 -5.53
N GLN A 43 4.82 -10.68 -5.23
CA GLN A 43 3.92 -9.88 -6.07
C GLN A 43 4.09 -8.36 -5.87
N ALA A 44 4.81 -7.91 -4.84
CA ALA A 44 4.97 -6.48 -4.58
C ALA A 44 5.89 -5.85 -5.63
N LYS A 45 5.40 -4.82 -6.32
CA LYS A 45 6.13 -4.09 -7.37
C LYS A 45 6.07 -2.59 -7.18
N ALA A 46 7.03 -1.87 -7.75
CA ALA A 46 7.01 -0.42 -7.72
C ALA A 46 5.81 0.10 -8.52
N LEU A 47 5.02 0.97 -7.91
CA LEU A 47 3.90 1.62 -8.59
C LEU A 47 4.44 2.64 -9.60
N LYS A 48 4.03 2.51 -10.86
CA LYS A 48 4.45 3.44 -11.93
C LYS A 48 3.97 4.87 -11.65
N GLY A 49 4.78 5.86 -12.04
CA GLY A 49 4.46 7.28 -11.84
C GLY A 49 4.90 7.87 -10.50
N PHE A 50 5.61 7.09 -9.69
CA PHE A 50 6.30 7.52 -8.47
C PHE A 50 7.81 7.32 -8.62
N ALA A 51 8.60 8.06 -7.86
CA ALA A 51 10.05 7.82 -7.81
C ALA A 51 10.32 6.35 -7.46
N SER A 52 11.37 5.76 -8.05
CA SER A 52 11.67 4.32 -7.93
C SER A 52 11.68 3.89 -6.46
N ASN A 53 10.92 2.85 -6.11
CA ASN A 53 10.73 2.30 -4.77
C ASN A 53 10.07 3.22 -3.72
N ALA A 54 9.60 4.42 -4.08
CA ALA A 54 8.90 5.28 -3.13
C ALA A 54 7.51 4.74 -2.74
N VAL A 55 6.86 4.03 -3.66
CA VAL A 55 5.53 3.44 -3.46
C VAL A 55 5.50 2.05 -4.09
N LEU A 56 5.03 1.07 -3.32
CA LEU A 56 4.87 -0.32 -3.72
C LEU A 56 3.38 -0.65 -3.85
N GLU A 57 3.04 -1.52 -4.79
CA GLU A 57 1.71 -2.10 -4.95
C GLU A 57 1.77 -3.64 -4.92
N ILE A 58 0.78 -4.25 -4.29
CA ILE A 58 0.40 -5.65 -4.41
C ILE A 58 -0.85 -5.70 -5.28
N VAL A 59 -0.90 -6.64 -6.22
CA VAL A 59 -2.04 -6.85 -7.11
C VAL A 59 -2.52 -8.28 -6.91
N GLU A 60 -3.81 -8.44 -6.66
CA GLU A 60 -4.44 -9.75 -6.49
C GLU A 60 -5.74 -9.80 -7.30
N ASP A 61 -5.92 -10.86 -8.08
CA ASP A 61 -7.12 -11.08 -8.88
C ASP A 61 -8.02 -12.09 -8.17
N PHE A 62 -9.29 -11.74 -7.95
CA PHE A 62 -10.26 -12.60 -7.31
C PHE A 62 -11.64 -12.43 -7.96
N ASP A 63 -12.25 -13.54 -8.36
CA ASP A 63 -13.60 -13.59 -8.93
C ASP A 63 -13.82 -12.57 -10.08
N GLY A 64 -12.89 -12.55 -11.04
CA GLY A 64 -12.94 -11.65 -12.19
C GLY A 64 -12.63 -10.17 -11.89
N ASN A 65 -12.29 -9.85 -10.63
CA ASN A 65 -11.96 -8.50 -10.19
C ASN A 65 -10.49 -8.38 -9.80
N THR A 66 -9.86 -7.25 -10.14
CA THR A 66 -8.48 -6.95 -9.72
C THR A 66 -8.48 -6.03 -8.52
N TYR A 67 -7.82 -6.42 -7.44
CA TYR A 67 -7.62 -5.65 -6.23
C TYR A 67 -6.19 -5.17 -6.13
N ARG A 68 -6.00 -3.99 -5.53
CA ARG A 68 -4.68 -3.40 -5.33
C ARG A 68 -4.51 -2.89 -3.91
N GLY A 69 -3.37 -3.21 -3.30
CA GLY A 69 -2.92 -2.71 -2.01
C GLY A 69 -1.65 -1.90 -2.19
N VAL A 70 -1.65 -0.64 -1.78
CA VAL A 70 -0.58 0.32 -2.03
C VAL A 70 0.01 0.78 -0.71
N TYR A 71 1.33 0.70 -0.59
CA TYR A 71 2.04 1.02 0.65
C TYR A 71 3.43 1.62 0.39
N THR A 72 4.04 2.21 1.42
CA THR A 72 5.42 2.68 1.37
C THR A 72 6.18 2.29 2.64
N VAL A 73 7.47 2.00 2.46
CA VAL A 73 8.42 1.68 3.54
C VAL A 73 9.55 2.70 3.64
N ARG A 74 9.48 3.78 2.84
CA ARG A 74 10.59 4.74 2.62
C ARG A 74 10.95 5.54 3.88
N PHE A 75 10.02 5.67 4.81
CA PHE A 75 10.18 6.52 5.99
C PHE A 75 10.91 5.84 7.16
N GLY A 76 11.32 4.58 6.99
CA GLY A 76 12.19 3.86 7.92
C GLY A 76 11.49 3.35 9.19
N SER A 77 10.70 4.20 9.85
CA SER A 77 10.07 3.93 11.14
C SER A 77 8.80 3.07 11.09
N ALA A 78 8.11 3.04 9.96
CA ALA A 78 6.83 2.34 9.81
C ALA A 78 6.56 1.94 8.35
N VAL A 79 5.63 1.01 8.17
CA VAL A 79 5.01 0.70 6.88
C VAL A 79 3.70 1.47 6.79
N TYR A 80 3.60 2.40 5.85
CA TYR A 80 2.39 3.20 5.65
C TYR A 80 1.53 2.58 4.55
N VAL A 81 0.34 2.14 4.90
CA VAL A 81 -0.66 1.66 3.95
C VAL A 81 -1.44 2.85 3.42
N LEU A 82 -1.25 3.13 2.13
CA LEU A 82 -1.76 4.34 1.48
C LEU A 82 -3.14 4.10 0.90
N HIS A 83 -3.40 2.97 0.25
CA HIS A 83 -4.69 2.74 -0.40
C HIS A 83 -4.95 1.26 -0.65
N CYS A 84 -6.20 0.84 -0.50
CA CYS A 84 -6.66 -0.50 -0.83
C CYS A 84 -7.93 -0.33 -1.68
N PHE A 85 -7.95 -0.85 -2.91
CA PHE A 85 -9.10 -0.65 -3.80
C PHE A 85 -9.28 -1.79 -4.79
N GLN A 86 -10.53 -1.99 -5.22
CA GLN A 86 -10.86 -2.79 -6.40
C GLN A 86 -10.77 -1.90 -7.64
N LYS A 87 -9.98 -2.32 -8.63
CA LYS A 87 -9.89 -1.65 -9.92
C LYS A 87 -11.21 -1.86 -10.67
N LYS A 88 -11.98 -0.77 -10.85
CA LYS A 88 -13.29 -0.80 -11.53
C LYS A 88 -13.21 -0.78 -13.07
N SER A 89 -12.09 -0.35 -13.66
CA SER A 89 -11.95 -0.31 -15.13
C SER A 89 -11.45 -1.64 -15.68
N THR A 90 -12.19 -2.22 -16.63
CA THR A 90 -11.79 -3.40 -17.41
C THR A 90 -10.77 -3.10 -18.51
N LYS A 91 -10.58 -1.82 -18.87
CA LYS A 91 -9.64 -1.40 -19.92
C LYS A 91 -8.34 -0.87 -19.33
N GLY A 92 -7.23 -1.54 -19.68
CA GLY A 92 -5.85 -1.10 -19.41
C GLY A 92 -5.24 -1.61 -18.10
N ILE A 93 -3.91 -1.72 -18.06
CA ILE A 93 -3.11 -2.12 -16.90
C ILE A 93 -2.85 -0.98 -15.90
N ALA A 94 -3.17 0.26 -16.29
CA ALA A 94 -2.90 1.46 -15.52
C ALA A 94 -3.88 1.61 -14.33
N THR A 95 -3.35 2.13 -13.22
CA THR A 95 -4.15 2.59 -12.10
C THR A 95 -4.94 3.84 -12.51
N PRO A 96 -6.25 3.94 -12.21
CA PRO A 96 -7.04 5.12 -12.53
C PRO A 96 -6.45 6.41 -11.97
N GLN A 97 -6.61 7.52 -12.70
CA GLN A 97 -6.00 8.80 -12.31
C GLN A 97 -6.46 9.28 -10.93
N HIS A 98 -7.72 9.05 -10.55
CA HIS A 98 -8.23 9.45 -9.24
C HIS A 98 -7.54 8.68 -8.10
N ASP A 99 -7.29 7.38 -8.27
CA ASP A 99 -6.54 6.57 -7.30
C ASP A 99 -5.09 7.07 -7.19
N ILE A 100 -4.46 7.42 -8.32
CA ILE A 100 -3.10 8.00 -8.32
C ILE A 100 -3.05 9.30 -7.51
N GLN A 101 -4.03 10.20 -7.70
CA GLN A 101 -4.06 11.46 -6.95
C GLN A 101 -4.29 11.22 -5.45
N LEU A 102 -5.18 10.29 -5.09
CA LEU A 102 -5.42 9.92 -3.70
C LEU A 102 -4.16 9.32 -3.05
N ILE A 103 -3.44 8.46 -3.76
CA ILE A 103 -2.17 7.90 -3.29
C ILE A 103 -1.14 9.00 -3.06
N LYS A 104 -1.01 9.99 -3.96
CA LYS A 104 -0.10 11.14 -3.77
C LYS A 104 -0.46 11.95 -2.53
N GLN A 105 -1.75 12.25 -2.33
CA GLN A 105 -2.21 12.99 -1.16
C GLN A 105 -1.89 12.23 0.14
N ARG A 106 -2.19 10.94 0.18
CA ARG A 106 -1.95 10.09 1.35
C ARG A 106 -0.45 9.86 1.59
N LEU A 107 0.37 9.77 0.54
CA LEU A 107 1.83 9.70 0.65
C LEU A 107 2.40 10.97 1.30
N LYS A 108 1.89 12.15 0.93
CA LYS A 108 2.29 13.41 1.55
C LYS A 108 1.93 13.42 3.04
N ALA A 109 0.70 13.03 3.40
CA ALA A 109 0.30 12.94 4.81
C ALA A 109 1.18 11.96 5.62
N ALA A 110 1.56 10.82 5.02
CA ALA A 110 2.47 9.87 5.63
C ALA A 110 3.89 10.45 5.82
N GLN A 111 4.37 11.25 4.86
CA GLN A 111 5.65 11.95 4.97
C GLN A 111 5.62 12.98 6.10
N ASP A 112 4.57 13.79 6.17
CA ASP A 112 4.42 14.82 7.21
C ASP A 112 4.36 14.18 8.61
N HIS A 113 3.60 13.08 8.77
CA HIS A 113 3.57 12.30 10.01
C HIS A 113 4.96 11.74 10.36
N ALA A 114 5.67 11.13 9.40
CA ALA A 114 6.99 10.57 9.64
C ALA A 114 8.03 11.62 10.05
N GLN A 115 7.96 12.83 9.47
CA GLN A 115 8.86 13.93 9.82
C GLN A 115 8.58 14.46 11.22
N ALA A 116 7.31 14.59 11.61
CA ALA A 116 6.95 14.99 12.97
C ALA A 116 7.46 13.99 14.02
N SER A 117 7.36 12.68 13.76
CA SER A 117 7.83 11.64 14.68
C SER A 117 9.36 11.44 14.73
N GLN A 118 10.14 12.12 13.88
CA GLN A 118 11.62 12.08 13.90
C GLN A 118 12.23 13.27 14.66
N GLY A 119 11.42 14.24 15.07
CA GLY A 119 11.85 15.45 15.77
C GLY A 119 11.72 15.40 17.30
N ASP A 120 11.26 14.28 17.87
CA ASP A 120 11.17 14.00 19.31
C ASP A 120 12.30 13.05 19.76
#